data_AF-A0A5S3PGA2-F1
#
_entry.id   AF-A0A5S3PGA2-F1
#
_cell.length_a   1.000
_cell.length_b   1.000
_cell.length_c   1.000
_cell.angle_alpha   90.00
_cell.angle_beta   90.00
_cell.angle_gamma   90.00
#
_symmetry.space_group_name_H-M   'P 1'
#
loop_
_entity.id
_entity.type
_entity.pdbx_description
1 polymer ?
#
loop_
_entity_poly.entity_id
_entity_poly.type
_entity_poly.pdbx_seq_one_letter_code
_entity_poly.pdbx_strand_id
1 'polypeptide(L)'
;MSSENFGAVKVYQKAESLYELSRHLVSYVSFNKDLVKLYQSNSLRDIIANSLLTDARLISKNMAQALSSKSYSERLRNATFINIMIRNINSYCTGLEKDGVKEKEYLNLLRSEIKSFRKSYLKWIRTLPNSSDDSPS
;
A
#
# COMPACT_ATOMS: atom_id res chain seq x y z
N MET A 1 -8.61 -19.30 19.55
CA MET A 1 -8.49 -18.09 18.70
C MET A 1 -8.82 -18.50 17.27
N SER A 2 -9.82 -17.87 16.63
CA SER A 2 -10.33 -18.29 15.31
C SER A 2 -9.34 -17.99 14.17
N SER A 3 -9.42 -18.78 13.09
CA SER A 3 -8.62 -18.63 11.86
C SER A 3 -8.79 -17.26 11.18
N GLU A 4 -9.94 -16.61 11.38
CA GLU A 4 -10.26 -15.27 10.90
C GLU A 4 -9.35 -14.20 11.51
N ASN A 5 -9.09 -14.29 12.81
CA ASN A 5 -8.26 -13.32 13.53
C ASN A 5 -6.79 -13.41 13.09
N PHE A 6 -6.32 -14.61 12.75
CA PHE A 6 -4.98 -14.82 12.22
C PHE A 6 -4.82 -14.27 10.79
N GLY A 7 -5.88 -14.36 9.97
CA GLY A 7 -5.92 -13.76 8.63
C GLY A 7 -5.83 -12.23 8.68
N ALA A 8 -6.59 -11.61 9.58
CA ALA A 8 -6.59 -10.17 9.84
C ALA A 8 -5.22 -9.65 10.27
N VAL A 9 -4.58 -10.30 11.24
CA VAL A 9 -3.23 -9.92 11.71
C VAL A 9 -2.21 -10.01 10.58
N LYS A 10 -2.25 -11.08 9.78
CA LYS A 10 -1.31 -11.28 8.65
C LYS A 10 -1.44 -10.23 7.55
N VAL A 11 -2.67 -9.83 7.19
CA VAL A 11 -2.85 -8.81 6.16
C VAL A 11 -2.40 -7.44 6.66
N TYR A 12 -2.66 -7.14 7.93
CA TYR A 12 -2.20 -5.89 8.54
C TYR A 12 -0.67 -5.81 8.62
N GLN A 13 0.00 -6.88 9.06
CA GLN A 13 1.48 -6.95 9.07
C GLN A 13 2.08 -6.71 7.68
N LYS A 14 1.44 -7.22 6.62
CA LYS A 14 1.88 -6.95 5.23
C LYS A 14 1.70 -5.51 4.80
N ALA A 15 0.65 -4.83 5.27
CA ALA A 15 0.49 -3.40 5.02
C ALA A 15 1.62 -2.60 5.70
N GLU A 16 1.95 -2.94 6.95
CA GLU A 16 3.08 -2.34 7.66
C GLU A 16 4.41 -2.61 6.95
N SER A 17 4.70 -3.85 6.54
CA SER A 17 5.92 -4.18 5.77
C SER A 17 6.03 -3.37 4.47
N LEU A 18 4.92 -3.19 3.75
CA LEU A 18 4.86 -2.34 2.56
C LEU A 18 5.19 -0.88 2.89
N TYR A 19 4.65 -0.35 4.00
CA TYR A 19 4.93 1.01 4.46
C TYR A 19 6.40 1.20 4.85
N GLU A 20 6.97 0.26 5.61
CA GLU A 20 8.40 0.23 5.97
C GLU A 20 9.29 0.27 4.72
N LEU A 21 9.05 -0.61 3.76
CA LEU A 21 9.81 -0.68 2.52
C LEU A 21 9.70 0.61 1.70
N SER A 22 8.52 1.23 1.71
CA SER A 22 8.27 2.52 1.07
C SER A 22 9.05 3.66 1.73
N ARG A 23 9.19 3.67 3.06
CA ARG A 23 10.02 4.68 3.75
C ARG A 23 11.49 4.57 3.37
N HIS A 24 12.01 3.36 3.33
CA HIS A 24 13.38 3.11 2.90
C HIS A 24 13.61 3.55 1.44
N LEU A 25 12.62 3.39 0.53
CA LEU A 25 12.71 3.92 -0.84
C LEU A 25 12.82 5.45 -0.83
N VAL A 26 11.95 6.15 -0.11
CA VAL A 26 11.96 7.63 -0.06
C VAL A 26 13.26 8.14 0.51
N SER A 27 13.75 7.52 1.58
CA SER A 27 15.05 7.82 2.17
C SER A 27 16.15 7.69 1.10
N TYR A 28 16.23 6.54 0.43
CA TYR A 28 17.24 6.30 -0.61
C TYR A 28 17.18 7.30 -1.77
N VAL A 29 15.98 7.54 -2.30
CA VAL A 29 15.72 8.51 -3.37
C VAL A 29 16.13 9.93 -2.95
N SER A 30 15.96 10.26 -1.66
CA SER A 30 16.31 11.57 -1.12
C SER A 30 17.81 11.74 -0.84
N PHE A 31 18.52 10.67 -0.47
CA PHE A 31 19.95 10.70 -0.18
C PHE A 31 20.84 10.70 -1.44
N ASN A 32 20.40 10.11 -2.56
CA ASN A 32 21.14 10.10 -3.83
C ASN A 32 20.92 11.34 -4.70
N LYS A 33 20.86 12.53 -4.08
CA LYS A 33 20.80 13.79 -4.82
C LYS A 33 22.22 14.27 -5.10
N ASP A 34 22.60 14.33 -6.37
CA ASP A 34 23.79 15.07 -6.80
C ASP A 34 23.75 16.49 -6.20
N LEU A 35 24.88 17.04 -5.76
CA LEU A 35 25.00 18.39 -5.16
C LEU A 35 24.35 19.50 -6.01
N VAL A 36 24.24 19.30 -7.33
CA VAL A 36 23.59 20.21 -8.28
C VAL A 36 22.05 20.11 -8.25
N LYS A 37 21.48 18.96 -7.85
CA LYS A 37 20.03 18.72 -7.70
C LYS A 37 19.49 19.11 -6.31
N LEU A 38 20.36 19.36 -5.34
CA LEU A 38 19.99 19.85 -4.00
C LEU A 38 19.25 21.20 -4.03
N TYR A 39 19.47 22.01 -5.07
CA TYR A 39 18.72 23.26 -5.31
C TYR A 39 17.30 23.04 -5.85
N GLN A 40 16.94 21.82 -6.27
CA GLN A 40 15.59 21.45 -6.74
C GLN A 40 14.90 20.54 -5.72
N SER A 41 14.60 21.07 -4.54
CA SER A 41 13.67 20.46 -3.58
C SER A 41 12.23 20.52 -4.13
N ASN A 42 11.97 19.83 -5.25
CA ASN A 42 10.66 19.64 -5.91
C ASN A 42 10.81 18.80 -7.18
N SER A 43 11.81 17.91 -7.24
CA SER A 43 11.98 17.06 -8.42
C SER A 43 10.75 16.15 -8.60
N LEU A 44 10.40 15.82 -9.84
CA LEU A 44 9.33 14.86 -10.13
C LEU A 44 9.49 13.57 -9.31
N ARG A 45 10.74 13.15 -9.12
CA ARG A 45 11.11 12.00 -8.30
C ARG A 45 10.70 12.14 -6.83
N ASP A 46 10.94 13.29 -6.21
CA ASP A 46 10.52 13.57 -4.83
C ASP A 46 9.01 13.54 -4.69
N ILE A 47 8.28 14.12 -5.65
CA ILE A 47 6.82 14.14 -5.66
C ILE A 47 6.26 12.71 -5.76
N ILE A 48 6.79 11.89 -6.67
CA ILE A 48 6.37 10.49 -6.82
C ILE A 48 6.71 9.68 -5.57
N ALA A 49 7.91 9.85 -5.02
CA ALA A 49 8.36 9.14 -3.81
C ALA A 49 7.48 9.48 -2.58
N ASN A 50 7.17 10.76 -2.37
CA ASN A 50 6.28 11.20 -1.30
C ASN A 50 4.84 10.71 -1.49
N SER A 51 4.33 10.70 -2.72
CA SER A 51 3.00 10.19 -3.04
C SER A 51 2.90 8.68 -2.77
N LEU A 52 3.94 7.93 -3.17
CA LEU A 52 4.06 6.49 -2.89
C LEU A 52 4.06 6.19 -1.40
N LEU A 53 4.85 6.94 -0.62
CA LEU A 53 4.88 6.79 0.83
C LEU A 53 3.53 7.12 1.49
N THR A 54 2.86 8.16 0.99
CA THR A 54 1.54 8.57 1.48
C THR A 54 0.51 7.48 1.24
N ASP A 55 0.44 6.92 0.03
CA ASP A 55 -0.48 5.83 -0.29
C ASP A 55 -0.16 4.55 0.51
N ALA A 56 1.11 4.22 0.72
CA ALA A 56 1.49 3.09 1.55
C ALA A 56 1.03 3.27 3.02
N ARG A 57 1.18 4.47 3.58
CA ARG A 57 0.67 4.81 4.92
C ARG A 57 -0.86 4.71 4.99
N LEU A 58 -1.54 5.22 3.96
CA LEU A 58 -2.99 5.20 3.89
C LEU A 58 -3.54 3.79 3.72
N ILE A 59 -2.83 2.88 3.04
CA ILE A 59 -3.18 1.45 3.02
C ILE A 59 -3.20 0.88 4.44
N SER A 60 -2.15 1.08 5.24
CA SER A 60 -2.12 0.63 6.64
C SER A 60 -3.27 1.20 7.47
N LYS A 61 -3.53 2.51 7.33
CA LYS A 61 -4.64 3.18 8.03
C LYS A 61 -6.00 2.60 7.64
N ASN A 62 -6.29 2.47 6.34
CA ASN A 62 -7.56 1.93 5.85
C ASN A 62 -7.72 0.45 6.23
N MET A 63 -6.63 -0.33 6.24
CA MET A 63 -6.67 -1.71 6.72
C MET A 63 -7.02 -1.79 8.19
N ALA A 64 -6.38 -0.99 9.05
CA ALA A 64 -6.71 -0.94 10.48
C ALA A 64 -8.18 -0.56 10.70
N GLN A 65 -8.67 0.46 9.99
CA GLN A 65 -10.07 0.89 10.06
C GLN A 65 -11.05 -0.19 9.60
N ALA A 66 -10.74 -0.88 8.49
CA ALA A 66 -11.59 -1.96 7.99
C ALA A 66 -11.61 -3.17 8.94
N LEU A 67 -10.49 -3.49 9.58
CA LEU A 67 -10.40 -4.58 10.55
C LEU A 67 -11.15 -4.25 11.85
N SER A 68 -11.14 -2.99 12.31
CA SER A 68 -11.83 -2.58 13.53
C SER A 68 -13.32 -2.31 13.34
N SER A 69 -13.78 -2.01 12.12
CA SER A 69 -15.18 -1.66 11.87
C SER A 69 -16.10 -2.89 11.98
N LYS A 70 -17.29 -2.71 12.55
CA LYS A 70 -18.38 -3.69 12.51
C LYS A 70 -19.30 -3.50 11.30
N SER A 71 -19.20 -2.35 10.62
CA SER A 71 -20.06 -2.00 9.48
C SER A 71 -19.50 -2.58 8.18
N TYR A 72 -20.28 -3.44 7.53
CA TYR A 72 -19.90 -3.99 6.22
C TYR A 72 -19.65 -2.90 5.18
N SER A 73 -20.47 -1.84 5.16
CA SER A 73 -20.32 -0.73 4.21
C SER A 73 -19.04 0.07 4.45
N GLU A 74 -18.63 0.26 5.71
CA GLU A 74 -17.34 0.88 6.03
C GLU A 74 -16.16 0.01 5.63
N ARG A 75 -16.25 -1.32 5.85
CA ARG A 75 -15.23 -2.27 5.40
C ARG A 75 -15.05 -2.21 3.88
N LEU A 76 -16.15 -2.19 3.13
CA LEU A 76 -16.14 -2.11 1.67
C LEU A 76 -15.62 -0.74 1.16
N ARG A 77 -15.95 0.34 1.86
CA ARG A 77 -15.42 1.68 1.55
C ARG A 77 -13.91 1.74 1.68
N ASN A 78 -13.37 1.29 2.82
CA ASN A 78 -11.92 1.18 3.02
C ASN A 78 -11.27 0.27 1.98
N ALA A 79 -11.93 -0.84 1.65
CA ALA A 79 -11.47 -1.77 0.62
C ALA A 79 -11.33 -1.12 -0.77
N THR A 80 -12.29 -0.25 -1.12
CA THR A 80 -12.24 0.54 -2.36
C THR A 80 -11.02 1.46 -2.38
N PHE A 81 -10.75 2.20 -1.29
CA PHE A 81 -9.57 3.05 -1.20
C PHE A 81 -8.27 2.25 -1.31
N ILE A 82 -8.17 1.12 -0.61
CA ILE A 82 -7.01 0.22 -0.69
C ILE A 82 -6.74 -0.23 -2.13
N ASN A 83 -7.79 -0.57 -2.89
CA ASN A 83 -7.64 -0.95 -4.29
C ASN A 83 -7.08 0.18 -5.16
N ILE A 84 -7.49 1.43 -4.92
CA ILE A 84 -6.97 2.61 -5.61
C ILE A 84 -5.49 2.78 -5.29
N MET A 85 -5.12 2.75 -4.01
CA MET A 85 -3.73 2.95 -3.56
C MET A 85 -2.78 1.84 -4.06
N ILE A 86 -3.24 0.59 -4.15
CA ILE A 86 -2.47 -0.50 -4.77
C ILE A 86 -2.14 -0.18 -6.24
N ARG A 87 -3.09 0.36 -7.00
CA ARG A 87 -2.87 0.75 -8.40
C ARG A 87 -1.90 1.93 -8.49
N ASN A 88 -2.09 2.92 -7.63
CA ASN A 88 -1.22 4.09 -7.56
C ASN A 88 0.24 3.73 -7.28
N ILE A 89 0.51 2.86 -6.30
CA ILE A 89 1.87 2.39 -5.97
C ILE A 89 2.56 1.76 -7.20
N ASN A 90 1.84 0.96 -7.99
CA ASN A 90 2.40 0.39 -9.22
C ASN A 90 2.69 1.47 -10.28
N SER A 91 1.80 2.47 -10.41
CA SER A 91 2.02 3.62 -11.29
C SER A 91 3.22 4.45 -10.84
N TYR A 92 3.41 4.66 -9.54
CA TYR A 92 4.57 5.38 -8.99
C TYR A 92 5.88 4.63 -9.27
N CYS A 93 5.93 3.32 -9.07
CA CYS A 93 7.10 2.51 -9.44
C CYS A 93 7.42 2.65 -10.93
N THR A 94 6.40 2.66 -11.78
CA THR A 94 6.56 2.85 -13.23
C THR A 94 7.03 4.26 -13.58
N GLY A 95 6.53 5.29 -12.87
CA GLY A 95 6.96 6.67 -13.03
C GLY A 95 8.44 6.85 -12.66
N LEU A 96 8.87 6.30 -11.53
CA LEU A 96 10.27 6.33 -11.08
C LEU A 96 11.20 5.60 -12.07
N GLU A 97 10.78 4.45 -12.58
CA GLU A 97 11.55 3.71 -13.59
C GLU A 97 11.69 4.50 -14.89
N LYS A 98 10.62 5.15 -15.36
CA LYS A 98 10.64 6.00 -16.56
C LYS A 98 11.43 7.30 -16.38
N ASP A 99 11.47 7.84 -15.16
CA ASP A 99 12.31 8.98 -14.76
C ASP A 99 13.82 8.63 -14.71
N GLY A 100 14.17 7.35 -14.88
CA GLY A 100 15.56 6.91 -14.94
C GLY A 100 16.18 6.61 -13.58
N VAL A 101 15.37 6.24 -12.58
CA VAL A 101 15.89 5.59 -11.36
C VAL A 101 16.62 4.30 -11.78
N LYS A 102 17.89 4.18 -11.40
CA LYS A 102 18.78 3.09 -11.86
C LYS A 102 18.58 1.80 -11.06
N GLU A 103 18.07 1.93 -9.85
CA GLU A 103 17.93 0.89 -8.85
C GLU A 103 16.63 0.10 -9.04
N LYS A 104 16.58 -0.61 -10.16
CA LYS A 104 15.43 -1.42 -10.55
C LYS A 104 15.14 -2.51 -9.54
N GLU A 105 16.15 -3.02 -8.84
CA GLU A 105 16.03 -4.04 -7.79
C GLU A 105 15.09 -3.57 -6.68
N TYR A 106 15.23 -2.32 -6.25
CA TYR A 106 14.41 -1.76 -5.18
C TYR A 106 12.95 -1.57 -5.62
N LEU A 107 12.75 -1.05 -6.84
CA LEU A 107 11.41 -0.93 -7.42
C LEU A 107 10.75 -2.29 -7.62
N ASN A 108 11.52 -3.31 -8.01
CA ASN A 108 11.05 -4.68 -8.15
C ASN A 108 10.72 -5.34 -6.81
N LEU A 109 11.49 -5.04 -5.76
CA LEU A 109 11.19 -5.47 -4.40
C LEU A 109 9.86 -4.89 -3.93
N LEU A 110 9.64 -3.59 -4.15
CA LEU A 110 8.37 -2.93 -3.80
C LEU A 110 7.18 -3.49 -4.58
N ARG A 111 7.34 -3.75 -5.89
CA ARG A 111 6.33 -4.42 -6.72
C ARG A 111 6.01 -5.84 -6.24
N SER A 112 7.00 -6.54 -5.72
CA SER A 112 6.82 -7.87 -5.14
C SER A 112 6.07 -7.79 -3.82
N GLU A 113 6.39 -6.81 -2.97
CA GLU A 113 5.70 -6.60 -1.69
C GLU A 113 4.24 -6.19 -1.89
N ILE A 114 3.93 -5.27 -2.80
CA ILE A 114 2.54 -4.88 -3.11
C ILE A 114 1.73 -6.07 -3.67
N LYS A 115 2.35 -6.93 -4.48
CA LYS A 115 1.72 -8.16 -4.99
C LYS A 115 1.43 -9.16 -3.85
N SER A 116 2.39 -9.29 -2.93
CA SER A 116 2.28 -10.12 -1.73
C SER A 116 1.15 -9.64 -0.81
N PHE A 117 1.11 -8.33 -0.54
CA PHE A 117 0.02 -7.69 0.19
C PHE A 117 -1.33 -7.92 -0.49
N ARG A 118 -1.45 -7.62 -1.79
CA ARG A 118 -2.70 -7.79 -2.55
C ARG A 118 -3.24 -9.20 -2.47
N LYS A 119 -2.38 -10.24 -2.55
CA LYS A 119 -2.79 -11.64 -2.43
C LYS A 119 -3.43 -11.93 -1.07
N SER A 120 -2.79 -11.51 0.03
CA SER A 120 -3.33 -11.68 1.38
C SER A 120 -4.59 -10.86 1.61
N TYR A 121 -4.61 -9.62 1.11
CA TYR A 121 -5.74 -8.72 1.20
C TYR A 121 -6.98 -9.27 0.48
N LEU A 122 -6.85 -9.75 -0.75
CA LEU A 122 -7.97 -10.37 -1.47
C LEU A 122 -8.45 -11.66 -0.80
N LYS A 123 -7.58 -12.38 -0.08
CA LYS A 123 -8.00 -13.54 0.71
C LYS A 123 -8.86 -13.10 1.89
N TRP A 124 -8.45 -12.03 2.59
CA TRP A 124 -9.22 -11.46 3.70
C TRP A 124 -10.55 -10.85 3.25
N ILE A 125 -10.61 -10.12 2.13
CA ILE A 125 -11.87 -9.57 1.60
C ILE A 125 -12.92 -10.66 1.36
N ARG A 126 -12.50 -11.84 0.88
CA ARG A 126 -13.41 -12.97 0.63
C ARG A 126 -13.98 -13.61 1.90
N THR A 127 -13.42 -13.31 3.08
CA THR A 127 -13.98 -13.78 4.35
C THR A 127 -15.00 -12.80 4.93
N LEU A 128 -15.21 -11.64 4.30
CA LEU A 128 -16.24 -10.72 4.74
C LEU A 128 -17.62 -11.29 4.37
N PRO A 129 -18.59 -11.29 5.29
CA PRO A 129 -19.94 -11.75 5.01
C PRO A 129 -20.55 -10.89 3.90
N ASN A 130 -21.11 -11.51 2.86
CA ASN A 130 -21.90 -10.79 1.87
C ASN A 130 -23.17 -10.27 2.55
N SER A 131 -23.50 -8.99 2.34
CA SER A 131 -24.72 -8.35 2.89
C SER A 131 -26.04 -8.88 2.29
N SER A 132 -26.04 -10.04 1.64
CA SER A 132 -27.19 -10.63 0.98
C SER A 132 -27.88 -11.74 1.78
N ASP A 133 -27.34 -12.14 2.94
CA ASP A 133 -27.94 -13.17 3.81
C ASP A 133 -28.72 -12.62 5.01
N ASP A 134 -28.78 -11.29 5.19
CA ASP A 134 -29.68 -10.67 6.19
C ASP A 134 -31.06 -10.42 5.56
N SER A 135 -31.79 -11.50 5.26
CA SER A 135 -33.25 -11.46 5.18
C SER A 135 -33.81 -12.09 6.47
N PRO A 136 -34.49 -11.34 7.35
CA PRO A 136 -35.12 -11.93 8.52
C PRO A 136 -36.22 -12.88 8.03
N SER A 137 -36.08 -14.16 8.38
CA SER A 137 -37.16 -15.15 8.30
C SER A 137 -38.20 -14.88 9.40
#